data_AF-A0A7G5GRH7-F1
#
_entry.id   AF-A0A7G5GRH7-F1
#
_cell.length_a   1.000
_cell.length_b   1.000
_cell.length_c   1.000
_cell.angle_alpha   90.00
_cell.angle_beta   90.00
_cell.angle_gamma   90.00
#
_symmetry.space_group_name_H-M   'P 1'
#
loop_
_entity.id
_entity.type
_entity.pdbx_description
1 polymer ?
#
loop_
_entity_poly.entity_id
_entity_poly.type
_entity_poly.pdbx_seq_one_letter_code
_entity_poly.pdbx_strand_id
1 'polypeptide(L)'
;MEERMLIFQAANHLSGSCTIRMDRRWQVVITSWLDKSTNSSQAIEYVATELVTNYQLCAKRLLLIEHFTKENELYAGGEAYFLLTFSWQGQQAKVGHRYRLSVTEFYKIQSALMQTC
;
A
#
# COMPACT_ATOMS: atom_id res chain seq x y z
N MET A 1 6.21 5.77 -12.86
CA MET A 1 6.08 4.89 -11.66
C MET A 1 6.62 3.51 -11.99
N GLU A 2 7.28 2.88 -11.02
CA GLU A 2 7.83 1.52 -11.10
C GLU A 2 6.78 0.52 -10.58
N GLU A 3 6.58 -0.61 -11.26
CA GLU A 3 5.65 -1.67 -10.83
C GLU A 3 6.41 -2.96 -10.56
N ARG A 4 6.15 -3.62 -9.42
CA ARG A 4 6.85 -4.84 -8.96
C ARG A 4 5.97 -5.69 -8.07
N MET A 5 6.33 -6.96 -7.92
CA MET A 5 5.79 -7.81 -6.85
C MET A 5 6.59 -7.56 -5.57
N LEU A 6 5.90 -7.20 -4.50
CA LEU A 6 6.45 -7.15 -3.15
C LEU A 6 6.17 -8.48 -2.46
N ILE A 7 7.19 -9.05 -1.82
CA ILE A 7 7.08 -10.20 -0.94
C ILE A 7 7.40 -9.72 0.47
N PHE A 8 6.56 -10.05 1.43
CA PHE A 8 6.71 -9.62 2.82
C PHE A 8 6.41 -10.78 3.77
N GLN A 9 6.98 -10.75 4.98
CA GLN A 9 6.72 -11.77 6.00
C GLN A 9 5.64 -11.29 6.98
N ALA A 10 4.54 -12.04 7.10
CA ALA A 10 3.51 -11.80 8.11
C ALA A 10 3.87 -12.47 9.46
N ALA A 11 3.16 -12.12 10.54
CA ALA A 11 3.45 -12.59 11.92
C ALA A 11 3.57 -14.11 12.10
N ASN A 12 2.97 -14.92 11.21
CA ASN A 12 3.00 -16.37 11.31
C ASN A 12 4.10 -17.02 10.45
N HIS A 13 5.14 -16.28 10.06
CA HIS A 13 6.17 -16.70 9.09
C HIS A 13 5.63 -17.05 7.70
N LEU A 14 4.35 -16.76 7.45
CA LEU A 14 3.76 -16.89 6.14
C LEU A 14 4.23 -15.72 5.27
N SER A 15 4.78 -16.05 4.11
CA SER A 15 5.12 -15.05 3.10
C SER A 15 3.85 -14.62 2.41
N GLY A 16 3.58 -13.32 2.45
CA GLY A 16 2.54 -12.67 1.67
C GLY A 16 3.15 -12.01 0.44
N SER A 17 2.33 -11.81 -0.59
CA SER A 17 2.73 -11.02 -1.74
C SER A 17 1.62 -10.07 -2.19
N CYS A 18 2.03 -8.94 -2.74
CA CYS A 18 1.14 -8.00 -3.41
C CYS A 18 1.87 -7.32 -4.56
N THR A 19 1.11 -6.81 -5.54
CA THR A 19 1.68 -5.93 -6.55
C THR A 19 1.79 -4.53 -5.96
N ILE A 20 2.94 -3.89 -6.14
CA ILE A 20 3.15 -2.49 -5.77
C ILE A 20 3.46 -1.65 -7.00
N ARG A 21 2.88 -0.46 -7.05
CA ARG A 21 3.27 0.62 -7.96
C ARG A 21 3.83 1.76 -7.14
N MET A 22 5.06 2.15 -7.38
CA MET A 22 5.79 3.09 -6.53
C MET A 22 6.31 4.28 -7.33
N ASP A 23 6.16 5.45 -6.74
CA ASP A 23 6.97 6.63 -7.04
C ASP A 23 8.01 6.80 -5.93
N ARG A 24 9.29 6.55 -6.24
CA ARG A 24 10.38 6.64 -5.23
C ARG A 24 10.70 8.07 -4.80
N ARG A 25 10.50 9.06 -5.68
CA ARG A 25 10.83 10.47 -5.41
C ARG A 25 9.88 11.03 -4.36
N TRP A 26 8.59 10.78 -4.55
CA TRP A 26 7.52 11.24 -3.66
C TRP A 26 7.18 10.22 -2.56
N GLN A 27 7.67 8.99 -2.68
CA GLN A 27 7.40 7.86 -1.76
C GLN A 27 5.90 7.55 -1.65
N VAL A 28 5.21 7.61 -2.79
CA VAL A 28 3.82 7.14 -2.91
C VAL A 28 3.85 5.71 -3.40
N VAL A 29 3.22 4.81 -2.66
CA VAL A 29 3.11 3.39 -3.00
C VAL A 29 1.64 3.01 -3.08
N ILE A 30 1.24 2.46 -4.22
CA ILE A 30 -0.08 1.88 -4.42
C ILE A 30 0.07 0.36 -4.34
N THR A 31 -0.63 -0.28 -3.43
CA THR A 31 -0.62 -1.73 -3.25
C THR A 31 -1.89 -2.34 -3.84
N SER A 32 -1.77 -3.48 -4.51
CA SER A 32 -2.90 -4.24 -5.04
C SER A 32 -2.74 -5.71 -4.68
N TRP A 33 -3.75 -6.24 -4.02
CA TRP A 33 -3.76 -7.62 -3.53
C TRP A 33 -4.21 -8.58 -4.61
N LEU A 34 -3.41 -9.60 -4.89
CA LEU A 34 -3.71 -10.64 -5.88
C LEU A 34 -4.54 -11.78 -5.28
N ASP A 35 -4.33 -12.09 -3.99
CA ASP A 35 -4.97 -13.21 -3.31
C ASP A 35 -5.80 -12.81 -2.09
N LYS A 36 -6.90 -13.54 -1.88
CA LYS A 36 -7.85 -13.32 -0.76
C LYS A 36 -7.27 -13.66 0.62
N SER A 37 -6.21 -14.47 0.69
CA SER A 37 -5.66 -14.98 1.94
C SER A 37 -4.80 -13.96 2.68
N THR A 38 -4.32 -12.93 1.99
CA THR A 38 -3.26 -12.05 2.48
C THR A 38 -3.76 -10.68 2.92
N ASN A 39 -5.04 -10.37 2.76
CA ASN A 39 -5.60 -9.04 3.00
C ASN A 39 -6.25 -8.96 4.39
N SER A 40 -5.44 -9.15 5.43
CA SER A 40 -5.80 -8.73 6.78
C SER A 40 -5.34 -7.29 7.00
N SER A 41 -6.01 -6.53 7.87
CA SER A 41 -5.56 -5.18 8.25
C SER A 41 -4.12 -5.15 8.79
N GLN A 42 -3.60 -6.28 9.25
CA GLN A 42 -2.21 -6.43 9.69
C GLN A 42 -1.24 -6.64 8.52
N ALA A 43 -1.70 -7.19 7.41
CA ALA A 43 -0.85 -7.42 6.24
C ALA A 43 -0.27 -6.15 5.66
N ILE A 44 -1.05 -5.06 5.68
CA ILE A 44 -0.60 -3.77 5.20
C ILE A 44 0.43 -3.11 6.13
N GLU A 45 0.44 -3.47 7.43
CA GLU A 45 1.50 -3.07 8.36
C GLU A 45 2.83 -3.74 7.99
N TYR A 46 2.80 -5.01 7.61
CA TYR A 46 4.00 -5.72 7.16
C TYR A 46 4.52 -5.17 5.83
N VAL A 47 3.61 -4.85 4.90
CA VAL A 47 3.98 -4.18 3.64
C VAL A 47 4.66 -2.83 3.91
N ALA A 48 4.07 -1.97 4.75
CA ALA A 48 4.67 -0.68 5.08
C ALA A 48 6.01 -0.81 5.78
N THR A 49 6.14 -1.80 6.69
CA THR A 49 7.41 -2.13 7.34
C THR A 49 8.46 -2.54 6.32
N GLU A 50 8.14 -3.49 5.44
CA GLU A 50 9.01 -4.00 4.37
C GLU A 50 9.52 -2.87 3.46
N LEU A 51 8.63 -1.94 3.10
CA LEU A 51 8.96 -0.78 2.28
C LEU A 51 9.96 0.17 2.97
N VAL A 52 9.88 0.33 4.29
CA VAL A 52 10.82 1.16 5.05
C VAL A 52 12.13 0.44 5.31
N THR A 53 12.09 -0.83 5.70
CA THR A 53 13.28 -1.60 6.12
C THR A 53 14.13 -2.03 4.92
N ASN A 54 13.51 -2.58 3.88
CA ASN A 54 14.21 -3.24 2.78
C ASN A 54 14.26 -2.38 1.51
N TYR A 55 13.23 -1.56 1.28
CA TYR A 55 13.22 -0.61 0.15
C TYR A 55 13.77 0.78 0.54
N GLN A 56 14.18 0.96 1.80
CA GLN A 56 14.80 2.17 2.33
C GLN A 56 13.94 3.43 2.13
N LEU A 57 12.61 3.27 2.11
CA LEU A 57 11.70 4.42 2.12
C LEU A 57 11.71 5.09 3.49
N CYS A 58 11.43 6.39 3.52
CA CYS A 58 11.36 7.15 4.75
C CYS A 58 9.96 6.97 5.37
N ALA A 59 9.90 6.36 6.56
CA ALA A 59 8.66 6.15 7.31
C ALA A 59 7.76 7.40 7.41
N LYS A 60 8.35 8.58 7.61
CA LYS A 60 7.62 9.85 7.74
C LYS A 60 7.08 10.41 6.42
N ARG A 61 7.56 9.91 5.28
CA ARG A 61 7.19 10.38 3.94
C ARG A 61 6.38 9.36 3.15
N LEU A 62 6.32 8.11 3.62
CA LEU A 62 5.57 7.04 2.97
C LEU A 62 4.08 7.38 2.94
N LEU A 63 3.53 7.52 1.74
CA LEU A 63 2.09 7.56 1.49
C LEU A 63 1.69 6.25 0.83
N LEU A 64 0.87 5.47 1.52
CA LEU A 64 0.44 4.17 1.01
C LEU A 64 -1.04 4.21 0.66
N ILE A 65 -1.36 3.79 -0.57
CA ILE A 65 -2.72 3.65 -1.06
C ILE A 65 -2.99 2.17 -1.28
N GLU A 66 -3.97 1.64 -0.57
CA GLU A 66 -4.45 0.28 -0.78
C GLU A 66 -5.54 0.29 -1.86
N HIS A 67 -5.34 -0.47 -2.91
CA HIS A 67 -6.24 -0.60 -4.04
C HIS A 67 -6.86 -2.00 -4.08
N PHE A 68 -8.19 -2.04 -4.01
CA PHE A 68 -9.02 -3.22 -4.20
C PHE A 68 -9.56 -3.18 -5.62
N THR A 69 -9.18 -4.16 -6.43
CA THR A 69 -9.70 -4.29 -7.79
C THR A 69 -11.09 -4.93 -7.77
N LYS A 70 -11.81 -4.88 -8.89
CA LYS A 70 -13.15 -5.50 -9.00
C LYS A 70 -13.11 -7.02 -8.88
N GLU A 71 -11.98 -7.62 -9.24
CA GLU A 71 -11.70 -9.05 -9.13
C GLU A 71 -11.42 -9.46 -7.68
N ASN A 72 -11.20 -8.49 -6.79
CA ASN A 72 -10.95 -8.74 -5.38
C ASN A 72 -12.26 -8.96 -4.62
N GLU A 73 -12.73 -10.20 -4.56
CA GLU A 73 -14.01 -10.57 -3.93
C GLU A 73 -14.11 -10.24 -2.43
N LEU A 74 -13.01 -9.88 -1.76
CA LEU A 74 -13.04 -9.44 -0.36
C LEU A 74 -13.74 -8.10 -0.17
N TYR A 75 -13.79 -7.27 -1.22
CA TYR A 75 -14.53 -6.02 -1.19
C TYR A 75 -15.77 -6.13 -2.06
N ALA A 76 -16.89 -6.54 -1.45
CA ALA A 76 -18.19 -6.67 -2.13
C ALA A 76 -18.71 -5.35 -2.74
N GLY A 77 -18.05 -4.21 -2.45
CA GLY A 77 -18.38 -2.90 -3.00
C GLY A 77 -17.68 -2.54 -4.32
N GLY A 78 -16.97 -3.48 -4.96
CA GLY A 78 -16.27 -3.25 -6.23
C GLY A 78 -14.90 -2.59 -6.05
N GLU A 79 -14.50 -1.77 -7.02
CA GLU A 79 -13.20 -1.09 -6.99
C GLU A 79 -13.14 -0.05 -5.87
N ALA A 80 -12.08 -0.07 -5.06
CA ALA A 80 -11.93 0.86 -3.94
C ALA A 80 -10.48 1.24 -3.66
N TYR A 81 -10.30 2.46 -3.18
CA TYR A 81 -9.00 3.05 -2.87
C TYR A 81 -9.00 3.56 -1.44
N PHE A 82 -7.95 3.26 -0.68
CA PHE A 82 -7.80 3.73 0.69
C PHE A 82 -6.42 4.31 0.92
N LEU A 83 -6.35 5.57 1.34
CA LEU A 83 -5.14 6.17 1.85
C LEU A 83 -4.92 5.70 3.29
N LEU A 84 -3.73 5.17 3.56
CA LEU A 84 -3.36 4.64 4.87
C LEU A 84 -2.31 5.52 5.52
N THR A 85 -2.50 5.78 6.81
CA THR A 85 -1.49 6.40 7.66
C THR A 85 -1.01 5.40 8.71
N PHE A 86 0.27 5.50 9.04
CA PHE A 86 0.92 4.61 9.98
C PHE A 86 1.48 5.40 11.15
N SER A 87 1.23 4.90 12.35
CA SER A 87 2.12 5.12 13.48
C SER A 87 3.31 4.16 13.36
N TRP A 88 4.45 4.55 13.95
CA TRP A 88 5.70 3.80 13.80
C TRP A 88 6.31 3.52 15.16
N GLN A 89 6.71 2.27 15.39
CA GLN A 89 7.56 1.85 16.50
C GLN A 89 8.92 1.47 15.92
N GLY A 90 9.86 2.42 15.91
CA GLY A 90 11.09 2.27 15.12
C GLY A 90 10.78 2.24 13.62
N GLN A 91 11.19 1.17 12.93
CA GLN A 91 10.86 0.94 11.50
C GLN A 91 9.63 0.04 11.32
N GLN A 92 8.98 -0.40 12.39
CA GLN A 92 7.78 -1.24 12.32
C GLN A 92 6.54 -0.36 12.25
N ALA A 93 5.71 -0.61 11.24
CA ALA A 93 4.45 0.11 11.04
C ALA A 93 3.33 -0.43 11.93
N LYS A 94 2.45 0.47 12.35
CA LYS A 94 1.18 0.20 13.03
C LYS A 94 0.12 1.10 12.40
N VAL A 95 -0.87 0.52 11.72
CA VAL A 95 -1.89 1.31 11.00
C VAL A 95 -2.68 2.17 11.99
N GLY A 96 -2.70 3.48 11.75
CA GLY A 96 -3.42 4.45 12.57
C GLY A 96 -4.78 4.80 11.99
N HIS A 97 -4.84 5.12 10.69
CA HIS A 97 -6.09 5.46 10.03
C HIS A 97 -6.14 4.97 8.58
N ARG A 98 -7.37 4.67 8.15
CA ARG A 98 -7.71 4.25 6.79
C ARG A 98 -8.77 5.19 6.25
N TYR A 99 -8.39 6.01 5.29
CA TYR A 99 -9.27 7.00 4.66
C TYR A 99 -9.69 6.49 3.30
N ARG A 100 -10.99 6.36 3.07
CA ARG A 100 -11.50 6.03 1.74
C ARG A 100 -11.27 7.21 0.80
N LEU A 101 -10.65 6.94 -0.35
CA LEU A 101 -10.54 7.89 -1.43
C LEU A 101 -11.68 7.67 -2.42
N SER A 102 -12.27 8.76 -2.91
CA SER A 102 -13.04 8.71 -4.15
C SER A 102 -12.12 8.42 -5.34
N VAL A 103 -12.71 7.88 -6.41
CA VAL A 103 -11.99 7.63 -7.67
C VAL A 103 -11.36 8.93 -8.21
N THR A 104 -12.07 10.06 -8.07
CA THR A 104 -11.57 11.38 -8.47
C THR A 104 -10.35 11.82 -7.68
N GLU A 105 -10.34 11.61 -6.35
CA GLU A 105 -9.17 11.93 -5.51
C GLU A 105 -7.96 11.07 -5.87
N PHE A 106 -8.19 9.76 -6.08
CA PHE A 106 -7.14 8.86 -6.51
C PHE A 106 -6.52 9.29 -7.85
N TYR A 107 -7.34 9.58 -8.86
CA TYR A 107 -6.81 10.03 -10.16
C TYR A 107 -6.10 11.38 -10.08
N LYS A 108 -6.54 12.31 -9.23
CA LYS A 108 -5.82 13.56 -8.99
C LYS A 108 -4.42 13.31 -8.43
N ILE A 109 -4.30 12.41 -7.45
CA ILE A 109 -3.00 12.00 -6.90
C ILE A 109 -2.14 11.39 -8.01
N GLN A 110 -2.70 10.46 -8.78
CA GLN A 110 -1.97 9.78 -9.84
C GLN A 110 -1.49 10.75 -10.94
N SER A 111 -2.34 11.68 -11.37
CA SER A 111 -1.98 12.71 -12.35
C SER A 111 -0.90 13.65 -11.82
N ALA A 112 -0.97 14.06 -10.55
CA ALA A 112 0.06 14.90 -9.93
C ALA A 112 1.44 14.21 -9.91
N LEU A 113 1.47 12.89 -9.68
CA LEU A 113 2.71 12.10 -9.77
C LEU A 113 3.27 12.05 -11.19
N MET A 114 2.42 11.88 -12.21
CA MET A 114 2.85 11.82 -13.61
C MET A 114 3.36 13.15 -14.18
N GLN A 115 2.86 14.29 -13.68
CA GLN A 115 3.28 15.62 -14.15
C GLN A 115 4.65 16.08 -13.61
N THR A 116 5.23 15.34 -12.65
CA THR A 116 6.52 15.70 -12.03
C THR A 116 7.71 14.87 -12.52
N CYS A 117 7.49 14.05 -13.56
CA CYS A 117 8.51 13.27 -14.27
C CYS A 117 9.16 14.07 -15.39
#